data_AF-A0A3T2UVT0-F1
#
_entry.id   AF-A0A3T2UVT0-F1
#
_cell.length_a   1.000
_cell.length_b   1.000
_cell.length_c   1.000
_cell.angle_alpha   90.00
_cell.angle_beta   90.00
_cell.angle_gamma   90.00
#
_symmetry.space_group_name_H-M   'P 1'
#
loop_
_entity.id
_entity.type
_entity.pdbx_description
1 polymer ?
#
loop_
_entity_poly.entity_id
_entity_poly.type
_entity_poly.pdbx_seq_one_letter_code
_entity_poly.pdbx_strand_id
1 'polypeptide(L)' 'MNRFVVAEPLWCTGCNTCLAACSDVHKTQGLQQHPRLALAKTSTITAPVVCHHCEEAPCLQVCPVNAISQRDDA' A
#
# COMPACT_ATOMS: atom_id res chain seq x y z
N MET A 1 -9.75 -8.36 -15.06
CA MET A 1 -8.31 -8.45 -15.36
C MET A 1 -7.60 -7.92 -14.13
N ASN A 2 -6.82 -8.74 -13.45
CA ASN A 2 -6.28 -8.40 -12.13
C ASN A 2 -5.30 -7.22 -12.24
N ARG A 3 -5.52 -6.16 -11.46
CA ARG A 3 -4.54 -5.07 -11.31
C ARG A 3 -3.56 -5.42 -10.21
N PHE A 4 -2.28 -5.13 -10.45
CA PHE A 4 -1.23 -5.33 -9.47
C PHE A 4 -0.23 -4.17 -9.51
N VAL A 5 0.43 -3.92 -8.39
CA VAL A 5 1.49 -2.93 -8.23
C VAL A 5 2.75 -3.66 -7.81
N VAL A 6 3.84 -3.49 -8.57
CA VAL A 6 5.16 -4.05 -8.24
C VAL A 6 6.09 -2.91 -7.83
N ALA A 7 6.72 -3.06 -6.67
CA ALA A 7 7.79 -2.20 -6.21
C ALA A 7 9.14 -2.79 -6.64
N GLU A 8 9.78 -2.22 -7.65
CA GLU A 8 11.14 -2.61 -8.09
C GLU A 8 12.19 -1.94 -7.18
N PRO A 9 12.86 -2.69 -6.28
CA PRO A 9 13.75 -2.09 -5.29
C PRO A 9 15.01 -1.48 -5.89
N LEU A 10 15.50 -1.98 -7.04
CA LEU A 10 16.71 -1.47 -7.69
C LEU A 10 16.52 -0.07 -8.29
N TRP A 11 15.28 0.36 -8.50
CA TRP A 11 14.96 1.70 -9.03
C TRP A 11 14.51 2.68 -7.94
N CYS A 12 14.33 2.20 -6.71
CA CYS A 12 13.89 3.04 -5.61
C CYS A 12 15.07 3.81 -4.99
N THR A 13 15.02 5.14 -5.10
CA THR A 13 16.04 6.03 -4.51
C THR A 13 15.71 6.52 -3.10
N GLY A 14 14.57 6.08 -2.54
CA GLY A 14 14.12 6.50 -1.21
C GLY A 14 13.68 7.98 -1.14
N CYS A 15 13.25 8.57 -2.26
CA CYS A 15 12.85 9.98 -2.37
C CYS A 15 11.58 10.38 -1.59
N ASN A 16 10.85 9.41 -1.02
CA ASN A 16 9.59 9.60 -0.28
C ASN A 16 8.42 10.23 -1.08
N THR A 17 8.53 10.43 -2.39
CA THR A 17 7.46 11.03 -3.20
C THR A 17 6.17 10.19 -3.17
N CYS A 18 6.28 8.85 -3.16
CA CYS A 18 5.13 7.97 -3.04
C CYS A 18 4.37 8.13 -1.71
N LEU A 19 5.08 8.39 -0.61
CA LEU A 19 4.49 8.67 0.70
C LEU A 19 3.71 9.99 0.64
N ALA A 20 4.35 11.06 0.16
CA ALA A 20 3.72 12.37 0.05
C ALA A 20 2.47 12.33 -0.84
N ALA A 21 2.55 11.69 -2.01
CA ALA A 21 1.42 11.55 -2.93
C ALA A 21 0.25 10.77 -2.30
N CYS A 22 0.54 9.66 -1.61
CA CYS A 22 -0.51 8.87 -0.95
C CYS A 22 -1.21 9.65 0.16
N SER A 23 -0.44 10.32 1.03
CA SER A 23 -1.01 11.22 2.03
C SER A 23 -1.87 12.29 1.37
N ASP A 24 -1.37 12.97 0.35
CA ASP A 24 -2.06 14.11 -0.25
C ASP A 24 -3.40 13.74 -0.88
N VAL A 25 -3.44 12.66 -1.67
CA VAL A 25 -4.69 12.15 -2.27
C VAL A 25 -5.70 11.75 -1.18
N HIS A 26 -5.25 11.12 -0.10
CA HIS A 26 -6.14 10.61 0.95
C HIS A 26 -6.49 11.61 2.05
N LYS A 27 -5.86 12.79 2.12
CA LYS A 27 -6.30 13.89 3.00
C LYS A 27 -7.77 14.21 2.80
N THR A 28 -8.23 14.21 1.54
CA THR A 28 -9.61 14.53 1.15
C THR A 28 -10.62 13.44 1.55
N GLN A 29 -10.16 12.22 1.81
CA GLN A 29 -11.00 11.03 2.03
C GLN A 29 -11.20 10.69 3.51
N GLY A 30 -10.79 11.56 4.42
CA GLY A 30 -10.92 11.32 5.87
C GLY A 30 -9.80 11.90 6.73
N LEU A 31 -9.10 12.95 6.28
CA LEU A 31 -8.07 13.67 7.04
C LEU A 31 -6.87 12.81 7.48
N GLN A 32 -6.60 11.70 6.80
CA GLN A 32 -5.42 10.88 7.06
C GLN A 32 -4.17 11.60 6.54
N GLN A 33 -3.43 12.24 7.46
CA GLN A 33 -2.13 12.85 7.14
C GLN A 33 -1.05 11.78 6.89
N HIS A 34 -1.27 10.56 7.37
CA HIS A 34 -0.35 9.45 7.20
C HIS A 34 -0.60 8.67 5.91
N PRO A 35 0.46 8.31 5.17
CA PRO A 35 0.34 7.51 3.96
C PRO A 35 -0.12 6.09 4.30
N ARG A 36 -0.81 5.44 3.36
CA ARG A 36 -1.24 4.03 3.45
C ARG A 36 -0.16 3.05 2.95
N LEU A 37 1.08 3.51 2.91
CA LEU A 37 2.26 2.72 2.55
C LEU A 37 3.45 3.17 3.37
N ALA A 38 4.49 2.34 3.43
CA ALA A 38 5.74 2.63 4.15
C ALA A 38 6.94 2.42 3.22
N LEU A 39 8.12 2.93 3.60
CA LEU A 39 9.37 2.51 2.99
C LEU A 39 10.07 1.52 3.90
N ALA A 40 10.37 0.32 3.39
CA ALA A 40 11.37 -0.55 3.97
C ALA A 40 12.74 -0.07 3.53
N LYS A 41 13.67 0.07 4.50
CA LYS A 41 15.05 0.49 4.26
C LYS A 41 15.98 -0.50 4.93
N THR A 42 16.92 -1.02 4.16
CA THR A 42 18.04 -1.84 4.62
C THR A 42 19.35 -1.13 4.28
N SER A 43 20.49 -1.76 4.59
CA SER A 43 21.81 -1.20 4.23
C SER A 43 22.05 -1.13 2.72
N THR A 44 21.35 -1.95 1.91
CA THR A 44 21.60 -2.08 0.47
C THR A 44 20.38 -1.80 -0.40
N ILE A 45 19.17 -1.88 0.15
CA ILE A 45 17.93 -1.81 -0.62
C ILE A 45 16.93 -0.90 0.11
N THR A 46 16.25 -0.07 -0.67
CA THR A 46 15.04 0.66 -0.24
C THR A 46 13.89 0.24 -1.15
N ALA A 47 12.70 0.05 -0.60
CA ALA A 47 11.50 -0.20 -1.40
C ALA A 47 10.24 0.25 -0.67
N PRO A 48 9.21 0.74 -1.39
CA PRO A 48 7.89 0.91 -0.81
C PRO A 48 7.24 -0.44 -0.51
N VAL A 49 6.69 -0.56 0.68
CA VAL A 49 5.83 -1.65 1.12
C VAL A 49 4.40 -1.13 1.12
N VAL A 50 3.53 -1.80 0.36
CA VAL A 50 2.14 -1.42 0.13
C VAL A 50 1.21 -2.55 0.54
N CYS A 51 -0.09 -2.28 0.66
CA CYS A 51 -1.09 -3.34 0.65
C CYS A 51 -0.99 -4.10 -0.67
N HIS A 52 -0.81 -5.42 -0.62
CA HIS A 52 -0.65 -6.25 -1.81
C HIS A 52 -1.98 -6.55 -2.51
N HIS A 53 -3.12 -6.22 -1.89
CA HIS A 53 -4.44 -6.61 -2.39
C HIS A 53 -4.49 -8.11 -2.75
N CYS A 54 -4.01 -8.95 -1.82
CA CYS A 54 -3.86 -10.39 -2.03
C CYS A 54 -5.19 -11.02 -2.49
N GLU A 55 -5.12 -11.91 -3.46
CA GLU A 55 -6.24 -12.73 -3.93
C GLU A 55 -6.82 -13.55 -2.76
N GLU A 56 -5.95 -14.23 -2.03
CA GLU A 56 -6.28 -14.91 -0.77
C GLU A 56 -5.81 -14.05 0.42
N ALA A 57 -6.59 -13.02 0.77
CA ALA A 57 -6.23 -12.07 1.81
C ALA A 57 -6.46 -12.64 3.24
N PRO A 58 -5.40 -12.93 4.03
CA PRO A 58 -5.57 -13.45 5.39
C PRO A 58 -6.18 -12.40 6.33
N CYS A 59 -5.93 -11.11 6.07
CA CYS A 59 -6.52 -10.02 6.84
C CYS A 59 -8.06 -9.99 6.70
N LEU A 60 -8.60 -10.35 5.54
CA LEU A 60 -10.04 -10.51 5.33
C LEU A 60 -10.55 -11.72 6.12
N GLN A 61 -9.88 -12.87 6.02
CA GLN A 61 -10.30 -14.12 6.64
C GLN A 61 -10.35 -14.06 8.16
N VAL A 62 -9.44 -13.31 8.79
CA VAL A 62 -9.35 -13.22 10.27
C VAL A 62 -10.26 -12.14 10.88
N CYS A 63 -10.89 -11.29 10.06
CA CYS A 63 -11.64 -10.15 10.58
C CYS A 63 -12.95 -10.59 11.26
N PRO A 64 -13.10 -10.46 12.60
CA PRO A 64 -14.27 -11.01 13.31
C PRO A 64 -15.57 -10.26 13.04
N VAL A 65 -15.46 -9.04 12.50
CA VAL A 65 -16.60 -8.14 12.25
C VAL A 65 -16.82 -7.86 10.77
N ASN A 66 -16.13 -8.58 9.87
CA ASN A 66 -16.25 -8.41 8.42
C ASN A 66 -16.06 -6.95 7.94
N ALA A 67 -15.11 -6.23 8.53
CA ALA A 67 -14.82 -4.83 8.17
C ALA A 67 -14.07 -4.67 6.84
N ILE A 68 -13.52 -5.76 6.30
CA ILE A 68 -12.75 -5.80 5.06
C ILE A 68 -13.60 -6.55 4.03
N SER A 69 -13.59 -6.12 2.78
CA SER A 69 -14.20 -6.82 1.65
C SER A 69 -13.30 -6.73 0.41
N GLN A 70 -13.40 -7.73 -0.46
CA GLN A 70 -12.82 -7.66 -1.81
C GLN A 70 -13.84 -7.06 -2.78
N ARG A 71 -13.34 -6.40 -3.83
CA ARG A 71 -14.14 -5.86 -4.94
C ARG A 71 -13.56 -6.45 -6.22
N ASP A 72 -14.43 -6.89 -7.12
CA ASP A 72 -14.07 -7.65 -8.34
C ASP A 72 -13.50 -6.76 -9.47
N ASP A 73 -13.52 -5.44 -9.27
CA ASP A 73 -13.47 -4.43 -10.31
C ASP A 73 -12.51 -3.25 -10.01
N ALA A 74 -11.40 -3.53 -9.33
CA ALA A 74 -10.19 -2.73 -9.44
C ALA A 74 -9.25 -3.36 -10.48
#